data_AF-A0A1I2H3Y5-F1
#
_entry.id   AF-A0A1I2H3Y5-F1
#
_cell.length_a   1.000
_cell.length_b   1.000
_cell.length_c   1.000
_cell.angle_alpha   90.00
_cell.angle_beta   90.00
_cell.angle_gamma   90.00
#
_symmetry.space_group_name_H-M   'P 1'
#
loop_
_entity.id
_entity.type
_entity.pdbx_description
1 polymer ?
#
loop_
_entity_poly.entity_id
_entity_poly.type
_entity_poly.pdbx_seq_one_letter_code
_entity_poly.pdbx_strand_id
1 'polypeptide(L)'
;MNVFRHMKVGAMLGAGFTTVILLGILIALVGNLRLNMLSNSIDSLATVRMTDVMRAQEIKDNVNLVARVVRNIVILQDTEAMAAEQKRIQQATEKNSELFKSLETSTESEEGRRLLHDVVQSRGTYNAAVLRTTALAQGGDSSAAQAMVFKEVRNLQNVYFDAMDKFLDYHKREMVETSREAQSQAKSAATQMALLAVAAALIGGLLAWAITRRIKGQLGGEPAEAARIAQE
;
A
#
# COMPACT_ATOMS: atom_id res chain seq x y z
N MET A 1 7.19 37.86 34.99
CA MET A 1 5.79 37.66 35.46
C MET A 1 5.00 38.98 35.69
N ASN A 2 5.35 40.10 35.05
CA ASN A 2 4.67 41.41 35.24
C ASN A 2 3.69 41.81 34.13
N VAL A 3 3.70 41.16 32.95
CA VAL A 3 2.85 41.53 31.80
C VAL A 3 1.36 41.41 32.12
N PHE A 4 0.99 40.42 32.93
CA PHE A 4 -0.41 40.20 33.24
C PHE A 4 -0.98 41.31 34.14
N ARG A 5 -0.18 41.92 35.02
CA ARG A 5 -0.66 42.71 36.20
C ARG A 5 -1.54 43.93 35.85
N HIS A 6 -1.45 44.47 34.63
CA HIS A 6 -2.21 45.63 34.16
C HIS A 6 -3.15 45.36 32.95
N MET A 7 -3.35 44.11 32.56
CA MET A 7 -4.26 43.79 31.43
C MET A 7 -5.74 43.99 31.78
N LYS A 8 -6.49 44.60 30.86
CA LYS A 8 -7.96 44.68 30.89
C LYS A 8 -8.58 43.28 30.79
N VAL A 9 -9.76 43.07 31.39
CA VAL A 9 -10.47 41.78 31.41
C VAL A 9 -10.67 41.21 29.99
N GLY A 10 -11.08 42.04 29.02
CA GLY A 10 -11.25 41.61 27.63
C GLY A 10 -9.98 41.09 26.96
N ALA A 11 -8.82 41.72 27.24
CA ALA A 11 -7.53 41.25 26.71
C ALA A 11 -7.10 39.92 27.34
N MET A 12 -7.45 39.69 28.61
CA MET A 12 -7.15 38.45 29.33
C MET A 12 -7.98 37.28 28.81
N LEU A 13 -9.28 37.48 28.61
CA LEU A 13 -10.18 36.50 28.01
C LEU A 13 -9.77 36.21 26.56
N GLY A 14 -9.49 37.25 25.76
CA GLY A 14 -9.03 37.10 24.38
C GLY A 14 -7.75 36.28 24.26
N ALA A 15 -6.76 36.53 25.13
CA ALA A 15 -5.53 35.74 25.16
C ALA A 15 -5.80 34.27 25.50
N GLY A 16 -6.62 33.99 26.53
CA GLY A 16 -6.97 32.63 26.93
C GLY A 16 -7.66 31.83 25.82
N PHE A 17 -8.69 32.41 25.20
CA PHE A 17 -9.38 31.78 24.07
C PHE A 17 -8.46 31.58 22.87
N THR A 18 -7.64 32.58 22.52
CA THR A 18 -6.70 32.46 21.40
C THR A 18 -5.71 31.34 21.64
N THR A 19 -5.19 31.18 22.86
CA THR A 19 -4.29 30.06 23.19
C THR A 19 -4.97 28.71 22.99
N VAL A 20 -6.20 28.51 23.47
CA VAL A 20 -6.93 27.24 23.30
C VAL A 20 -7.23 26.96 21.82
N ILE A 21 -7.62 27.99 21.06
CA ILE A 21 -7.84 27.88 19.60
C ILE A 21 -6.56 27.45 18.88
N LEU A 22 -5.41 28.09 19.18
CA LEU A 22 -4.13 27.75 18.58
C LEU A 22 -3.70 26.31 18.91
N LEU A 23 -3.94 25.85 20.15
CA LEU A 23 -3.69 24.47 20.54
C LEU A 23 -4.59 23.48 19.76
N GLY A 24 -5.86 23.82 19.56
CA GLY A 24 -6.78 23.04 18.74
C GLY A 24 -6.33 22.95 17.27
N ILE A 25 -5.91 24.07 16.69
CA ILE A 25 -5.35 24.12 15.32
C ILE A 25 -4.09 23.25 15.22
N LEU A 26 -3.18 23.33 16.21
CA LEU A 26 -1.96 22.52 16.23
C LEU A 26 -2.27 21.01 16.25
N ILE A 27 -3.22 20.58 17.09
CA ILE A 27 -3.67 19.19 17.14
C ILE A 27 -4.25 18.75 15.79
N ALA A 28 -5.09 19.59 15.18
CA ALA A 28 -5.69 19.30 13.88
C ALA A 28 -4.64 19.18 12.77
N LEU A 29 -3.63 20.05 12.74
CA LEU A 29 -2.53 20.00 11.78
C LEU A 29 -1.70 18.72 11.92
N VAL A 30 -1.32 18.37 13.15
CA VAL A 30 -0.58 17.12 13.42
C VAL A 30 -1.42 15.91 13.03
N GLY A 31 -2.70 15.90 13.40
CA GLY A 31 -3.62 14.82 13.02
C GLY A 31 -3.75 14.67 11.50
N ASN A 32 -3.90 15.77 10.78
CA ASN A 32 -3.99 15.75 9.31
C ASN A 32 -2.71 15.20 8.66
N LEU A 33 -1.53 15.67 9.07
CA LEU A 33 -0.26 15.18 8.54
C LEU A 33 -0.09 13.67 8.76
N ARG A 34 -0.44 13.18 9.96
CA ARG A 34 -0.36 11.74 10.28
C ARG A 34 -1.36 10.91 9.49
N LEU A 35 -2.60 11.39 9.32
CA LEU A 35 -3.60 10.72 8.52
C LEU A 35 -3.22 10.66 7.04
N ASN A 36 -2.63 11.72 6.48
CA ASN A 36 -2.15 11.72 5.10
C ASN A 36 -1.03 10.70 4.87
N MET A 37 -0.06 10.61 5.80
CA MET A 37 0.99 9.59 5.73
C MET A 37 0.38 8.18 5.75
N LEU A 38 -0.57 7.92 6.66
CA LEU A 38 -1.25 6.63 6.74
C LEU A 38 -2.05 6.32 5.47
N SER A 39 -2.73 7.32 4.92
CA SER A 39 -3.48 7.21 3.66
C SER A 39 -2.57 6.83 2.51
N ASN A 40 -1.39 7.44 2.39
CA ASN A 40 -0.41 7.12 1.35
C ASN A 40 0.13 5.69 1.48
N SER A 41 0.38 5.22 2.71
CA SER A 41 0.80 3.83 2.94
C SER A 41 -0.29 2.83 2.56
N ILE A 42 -1.56 3.13 2.87
CA ILE A 42 -2.71 2.30 2.49
C ILE A 42 -2.88 2.29 0.97
N ASP A 43 -2.76 3.45 0.31
CA ASP A 43 -2.86 3.55 -1.14
C ASP A 43 -1.77 2.72 -1.82
N SER A 44 -0.50 2.89 -1.43
CA SER A 44 0.61 2.08 -1.96
C SER A 44 0.39 0.57 -1.79
N LEU A 45 -0.14 0.14 -0.64
CA LEU A 45 -0.49 -1.26 -0.38
C LEU A 45 -1.58 -1.76 -1.34
N ALA A 46 -2.67 -0.99 -1.50
CA ALA A 46 -3.86 -1.41 -2.21
C ALA A 46 -3.74 -1.28 -3.73
N THR A 47 -3.13 -0.20 -4.23
CA THR A 47 -3.14 0.14 -5.66
C THR A 47 -1.88 -0.31 -6.38
N VAL A 48 -0.72 -0.30 -5.72
CA VAL A 48 0.55 -0.71 -6.32
C VAL A 48 0.84 -2.17 -6.00
N ARG A 49 1.08 -2.48 -4.72
CA ARG A 49 1.63 -3.78 -4.31
C ARG A 49 0.63 -4.92 -4.53
N MET A 50 -0.64 -4.74 -4.16
CA MET A 50 -1.67 -5.75 -4.41
C MET A 50 -1.89 -5.98 -5.91
N THR A 51 -1.92 -4.92 -6.71
CA THR A 51 -2.07 -5.03 -8.17
C THR A 51 -0.93 -5.83 -8.78
N ASP A 52 0.31 -5.62 -8.32
CA ASP A 52 1.47 -6.38 -8.81
C ASP A 52 1.40 -7.86 -8.44
N VAL A 53 0.95 -8.19 -7.23
CA VAL A 53 0.66 -9.58 -6.83
C VAL A 53 -0.40 -10.20 -7.73
N MET A 54 -1.49 -9.48 -8.03
CA MET A 54 -2.55 -9.96 -8.92
C MET A 54 -2.05 -10.17 -10.35
N ARG A 55 -1.24 -9.25 -10.89
CA ARG A 55 -0.61 -9.38 -12.23
C ARG A 55 0.32 -10.59 -12.29
N ALA A 56 1.17 -10.78 -11.28
CA ALA A 56 2.05 -11.93 -11.18
C ALA A 56 1.27 -13.25 -11.09
N GLN A 57 0.15 -13.27 -10.34
CA GLN A 57 -0.74 -14.43 -10.30
C GLN A 57 -1.41 -14.70 -11.65
N GLU A 58 -1.89 -13.68 -12.35
CA GLU A 58 -2.45 -13.81 -13.70
C GLU A 58 -1.42 -14.39 -14.69
N ILE A 59 -0.15 -14.00 -14.56
CA ILE A 59 0.94 -14.62 -15.35
C ILE A 59 1.04 -16.13 -15.05
N LYS A 60 1.01 -16.54 -13.77
CA LYS A 60 1.04 -17.98 -13.42
C LYS A 60 -0.16 -18.73 -14.00
N ASP A 61 -1.34 -18.14 -13.96
CA ASP A 61 -2.56 -18.73 -14.50
C ASP A 61 -2.48 -18.89 -16.02
N ASN A 62 -1.95 -17.88 -16.72
CA ASN A 62 -1.67 -17.93 -18.15
C ASN A 62 -0.64 -19.02 -18.50
N VAL A 63 0.41 -19.17 -17.70
CA VAL A 63 1.42 -20.24 -17.91
C VAL A 63 0.82 -21.62 -17.65
N ASN A 64 -0.05 -21.78 -16.65
CA ASN A 64 -0.81 -23.02 -16.46
C ASN A 64 -1.74 -23.32 -17.65
N LEU A 65 -2.37 -22.29 -18.22
CA LEU A 65 -3.14 -22.43 -19.46
C LEU A 65 -2.25 -22.90 -20.61
N VAL A 66 -1.09 -22.25 -20.84
CA VAL A 66 -0.14 -22.67 -21.88
C VAL A 66 0.29 -24.11 -21.68
N ALA A 67 0.62 -24.52 -20.45
CA ALA A 67 1.03 -25.89 -20.15
C ALA A 67 -0.09 -26.93 -20.45
N ARG A 68 -1.36 -26.57 -20.26
CA ARG A 68 -2.50 -27.43 -20.65
C ARG A 68 -2.65 -27.50 -22.17
N VAL A 69 -2.60 -26.34 -22.82
CA VAL A 69 -2.80 -26.19 -24.26
C VAL A 69 -1.69 -26.87 -25.07
N VAL A 70 -0.43 -26.78 -24.62
CA VAL A 70 0.69 -27.51 -25.23
C VAL A 70 0.45 -29.03 -25.16
N ARG A 71 -0.05 -29.54 -24.03
CA ARG A 71 -0.40 -30.97 -23.92
C ARG A 71 -1.54 -31.34 -24.86
N ASN A 72 -2.54 -30.49 -25.02
CA ASN A 72 -3.61 -30.71 -26.00
C ASN A 72 -3.04 -30.82 -27.42
N ILE A 73 -2.17 -29.89 -27.84
CA ILE A 73 -1.54 -29.93 -29.17
C ILE A 73 -0.79 -31.25 -29.39
N VAL A 74 -0.08 -31.76 -28.38
CA VAL A 74 0.66 -33.02 -28.48
C VAL A 74 -0.25 -34.26 -28.57
N ILE A 75 -1.49 -34.17 -28.08
CA ILE A 75 -2.46 -35.30 -28.05
C ILE A 75 -3.39 -35.28 -29.28
N LEU A 76 -3.72 -34.08 -29.77
CA LEU A 76 -4.62 -33.90 -30.90
C LEU A 76 -4.01 -34.45 -32.19
N GLN A 77 -4.87 -35.00 -33.04
CA GLN A 77 -4.51 -35.43 -34.40
C GLN A 77 -5.08 -34.49 -35.47
N ASP A 78 -6.05 -33.65 -35.10
CA ASP A 78 -6.71 -32.70 -36.00
C ASP A 78 -5.93 -31.38 -36.06
N THR A 79 -5.46 -31.05 -37.27
CA THR A 79 -4.60 -29.86 -37.51
C THR A 79 -5.33 -28.55 -37.20
N GLU A 80 -6.63 -28.47 -37.44
CA GLU A 80 -7.43 -27.27 -37.18
C GLU A 80 -7.55 -27.02 -35.66
N ALA A 81 -7.83 -28.07 -34.89
CA ALA A 81 -7.85 -28.03 -33.43
C ALA A 81 -6.48 -27.66 -32.86
N MET A 82 -5.38 -28.19 -33.42
CA MET A 82 -4.02 -27.80 -33.03
C MET A 82 -3.73 -26.32 -33.31
N ALA A 83 -4.19 -25.78 -34.45
CA ALA A 83 -4.05 -24.36 -34.78
C ALA A 83 -4.85 -23.47 -33.81
N ALA A 84 -6.06 -23.88 -33.43
CA ALA A 84 -6.87 -23.19 -32.44
C ALA A 84 -6.18 -23.15 -31.06
N GLU A 85 -5.58 -24.26 -30.63
CA GLU A 85 -4.80 -24.32 -29.41
C GLU A 85 -3.52 -23.47 -29.50
N GLN A 86 -2.81 -23.48 -30.63
CA GLN A 86 -1.64 -22.61 -30.84
C GLN A 86 -2.01 -21.12 -30.73
N LYS A 87 -3.17 -20.72 -31.22
CA LYS A 87 -3.69 -19.34 -31.06
C LYS A 87 -3.88 -18.97 -29.58
N ARG A 88 -4.35 -19.90 -28.75
CA ARG A 88 -4.50 -19.65 -27.30
C ARG A 88 -3.15 -19.46 -26.60
N ILE A 89 -2.11 -20.19 -27.02
CA ILE A 89 -0.74 -19.97 -26.52
C ILE A 89 -0.28 -18.55 -26.87
N GLN A 90 -0.49 -18.12 -28.11
CA GLN A 90 -0.11 -16.79 -28.56
C GLN A 90 -0.81 -15.70 -27.74
N GLN A 91 -2.12 -15.78 -27.58
CA GLN A 91 -2.92 -14.83 -26.79
C GLN A 91 -2.43 -14.74 -25.34
N ALA A 92 -2.19 -15.88 -24.68
CA ALA A 92 -1.67 -15.90 -23.31
C ALA A 92 -0.25 -15.31 -23.20
N THR A 93 0.59 -15.54 -24.21
CA THR A 93 1.98 -15.03 -24.24
C THR A 93 2.02 -13.52 -24.50
N GLU A 94 1.14 -13.02 -25.36
CA GLU A 94 0.93 -11.59 -25.61
C GLU A 94 0.43 -10.89 -24.34
N LYS A 95 -0.62 -11.44 -23.71
CA LYS A 95 -1.13 -10.93 -22.43
C LYS A 95 -0.05 -10.88 -21.34
N ASN A 96 0.74 -11.94 -21.22
CA ASN A 96 1.86 -11.96 -20.28
C ASN A 96 2.88 -10.86 -20.59
N SER A 97 3.14 -10.55 -21.85
CA SER A 97 4.07 -9.47 -22.22
C SER A 97 3.58 -8.10 -21.76
N GLU A 98 2.28 -7.84 -21.79
CA GLU A 98 1.68 -6.60 -21.25
C GLU A 98 1.79 -6.53 -19.73
N LEU A 99 1.52 -7.65 -19.05
CA LEU A 99 1.63 -7.76 -17.59
C LEU A 99 3.09 -7.53 -17.14
N PHE A 100 4.07 -8.12 -17.83
CA PHE A 100 5.49 -7.91 -17.55
C PHE A 100 5.90 -6.45 -17.70
N LYS A 101 5.50 -5.76 -18.78
CA LYS A 101 5.77 -4.31 -18.93
C LYS A 101 5.20 -3.49 -17.79
N SER A 102 4.01 -3.86 -17.31
CA SER A 102 3.38 -3.20 -16.17
C SER A 102 4.18 -3.43 -14.88
N LEU A 103 4.62 -4.67 -14.63
CA LEU A 103 5.46 -5.02 -13.48
C LEU A 103 6.84 -4.36 -13.54
N GLU A 104 7.46 -4.25 -14.71
CA GLU A 104 8.73 -3.54 -14.90
C GLU A 104 8.61 -2.06 -14.53
N THR A 105 7.45 -1.46 -14.82
CA THR A 105 7.17 -0.04 -14.50
C THR A 105 6.92 0.18 -13.01
N SER A 106 6.22 -0.74 -12.33
CA SER A 106 5.86 -0.58 -10.91
C SER A 106 6.91 -1.11 -9.94
N THR A 107 7.83 -1.97 -10.38
CA THR A 107 8.86 -2.57 -9.52
C THR A 107 10.09 -1.67 -9.41
N GLU A 108 10.12 -0.84 -8.36
CA GLU A 108 11.17 0.17 -8.17
C GLU A 108 12.36 -0.30 -7.30
N SER A 109 12.22 -1.37 -6.52
CA SER A 109 13.30 -1.85 -5.66
C SER A 109 14.35 -2.62 -6.45
N GLU A 110 15.60 -2.58 -5.98
CA GLU A 110 16.70 -3.34 -6.61
C GLU A 110 16.46 -4.85 -6.52
N GLU A 111 16.03 -5.35 -5.35
CA GLU A 111 15.69 -6.76 -5.17
C GLU A 111 14.51 -7.19 -6.05
N GLY A 112 13.45 -6.38 -6.10
CA GLY A 112 12.28 -6.65 -6.94
C GLY A 112 12.64 -6.71 -8.42
N ARG A 113 13.42 -5.75 -8.92
CA ARG A 113 13.91 -5.75 -10.31
C ARG A 113 14.77 -6.97 -10.62
N ARG A 114 15.65 -7.36 -9.68
CA ARG A 114 16.48 -8.56 -9.84
C ARG A 114 15.62 -9.83 -9.93
N LEU A 115 14.64 -9.98 -9.05
CA LEU A 115 13.72 -11.12 -9.06
C LEU A 115 12.86 -11.13 -10.34
N LEU A 116 12.37 -9.98 -10.78
CA LEU A 116 11.61 -9.86 -12.04
C LEU A 116 12.48 -10.24 -13.25
N HIS A 117 13.76 -9.87 -13.25
CA HIS A 117 14.70 -10.30 -14.27
C HIS A 117 14.88 -11.83 -14.31
N ASP A 118 15.02 -12.48 -13.16
CA ASP A 118 15.11 -13.95 -13.05
C ASP A 118 13.85 -14.63 -13.64
N VAL A 119 12.68 -14.02 -13.41
CA VAL A 119 11.39 -14.44 -13.99
C VAL A 119 11.37 -14.28 -15.51
N VAL A 120 11.85 -13.15 -16.05
CA VAL A 120 11.92 -12.91 -17.50
C VAL A 120 12.89 -13.88 -18.19
N GLN A 121 14.03 -14.18 -17.57
CA GLN A 121 14.99 -15.14 -18.10
C GLN A 121 14.40 -16.56 -18.18
N SER A 122 13.77 -17.03 -17.10
CA SER A 122 13.12 -18.34 -17.05
C SER A 122 11.94 -18.44 -18.03
N ARG A 123 11.13 -17.37 -18.16
CA ARG A 123 10.10 -17.24 -19.21
C ARG A 123 10.66 -17.48 -20.61
N GLY A 124 11.79 -16.84 -20.95
CA GLY A 124 12.40 -16.96 -22.28
C GLY A 124 12.74 -18.41 -22.63
N THR A 125 13.37 -19.12 -21.68
CA THR A 125 13.72 -20.54 -21.86
C THR A 125 12.50 -21.45 -21.98
N TYR A 126 11.48 -21.23 -21.13
CA TYR A 126 10.22 -21.98 -21.18
C TYR A 126 9.48 -21.79 -22.50
N ASN A 127 9.32 -20.55 -22.96
CA ASN A 127 8.62 -20.25 -24.20
C ASN A 127 9.32 -20.85 -25.43
N ALA A 128 10.66 -20.86 -25.45
CA ALA A 128 11.42 -21.49 -26.52
C ALA A 128 11.22 -23.02 -26.57
N ALA A 129 11.14 -23.68 -25.40
CA ALA A 129 10.85 -25.12 -25.34
C ALA A 129 9.40 -25.44 -25.75
N VAL A 130 8.44 -24.61 -25.33
CA VAL A 130 7.03 -24.70 -25.78
C VAL A 130 6.95 -24.60 -27.29
N LEU A 131 7.59 -23.61 -27.91
CA LEU A 131 7.58 -23.42 -29.36
C LEU A 131 8.17 -24.62 -30.12
N ARG A 132 9.31 -25.16 -29.65
CA ARG A 132 9.89 -26.38 -30.25
C ARG A 132 8.95 -27.58 -30.12
N THR A 133 8.32 -27.74 -28.97
CA THR A 133 7.39 -28.86 -28.70
C THR A 133 6.17 -28.80 -29.61
N THR A 134 5.54 -27.63 -29.75
CA THR A 134 4.34 -27.50 -30.60
C THR A 134 4.69 -27.63 -32.08
N ALA A 135 5.87 -27.16 -32.52
CA ALA A 135 6.36 -27.36 -33.87
C ALA A 135 6.58 -28.84 -34.21
N LEU A 136 7.14 -29.65 -33.28
CA LEU A 136 7.29 -31.10 -33.47
C LEU A 136 5.93 -31.79 -33.63
N ALA A 137 4.96 -31.46 -32.76
CA ALA A 137 3.62 -32.03 -32.84
C ALA A 137 2.94 -31.68 -34.17
N GLN A 138 2.98 -30.40 -34.57
CA GLN A 138 2.41 -29.93 -35.85
C GLN A 138 3.12 -30.51 -37.08
N GLY A 139 4.40 -30.86 -36.95
CA GLY A 139 5.17 -31.57 -37.98
C GLY A 139 4.86 -33.08 -38.06
N GLY A 140 3.95 -33.60 -37.22
CA GLY A 140 3.55 -35.01 -37.20
C GLY A 140 4.37 -35.90 -36.25
N ASP A 141 5.42 -35.38 -35.61
CA ASP A 141 6.25 -36.13 -34.67
C ASP A 141 5.71 -36.01 -33.24
N SER A 142 4.53 -36.60 -33.03
CA SER A 142 3.83 -36.58 -31.73
C SER A 142 4.62 -37.31 -30.63
N SER A 143 5.41 -38.32 -30.99
CA SER A 143 6.25 -39.08 -30.05
C SER A 143 7.40 -38.24 -29.50
N ALA A 144 8.14 -37.55 -30.37
CA ALA A 144 9.19 -36.62 -29.95
C ALA A 144 8.61 -35.45 -29.15
N ALA A 145 7.47 -34.90 -29.57
CA ALA A 145 6.79 -33.82 -28.85
C ALA A 145 6.38 -34.27 -27.43
N GLN A 146 5.81 -35.47 -27.28
CA GLN A 146 5.47 -36.05 -25.98
C GLN A 146 6.69 -36.19 -25.08
N ALA A 147 7.79 -36.73 -25.61
CA ALA A 147 9.04 -36.84 -24.85
C ALA A 147 9.56 -35.47 -24.39
N MET A 148 9.47 -34.44 -25.24
CA MET A 148 9.90 -33.08 -24.93
C MET A 148 9.06 -32.45 -23.81
N VAL A 149 7.74 -32.69 -23.78
CA VAL A 149 6.86 -32.23 -22.70
C VAL A 149 7.35 -32.70 -21.33
N PHE A 150 7.67 -34.00 -21.20
CA PHE A 150 8.05 -34.59 -19.92
C PHE A 150 9.50 -34.34 -19.53
N LYS A 151 10.43 -34.30 -20.49
CA LYS A 151 11.87 -34.14 -20.22
C LYS A 151 12.31 -32.69 -20.08
N GLU A 152 11.68 -31.77 -20.80
CA GLU A 152 12.15 -30.39 -20.91
C GLU A 152 11.10 -29.37 -20.48
N VAL A 153 9.93 -29.33 -21.13
CA VAL A 153 8.91 -28.29 -20.88
C VAL A 153 8.48 -28.26 -19.43
N ARG A 154 8.21 -29.42 -18.82
CA ARG A 154 7.82 -29.51 -17.40
C ARG A 154 8.90 -28.97 -16.46
N ASN A 155 10.17 -29.27 -16.73
CA ASN A 155 11.27 -28.82 -15.88
C ASN A 155 11.45 -27.30 -15.98
N LEU A 156 11.42 -26.76 -17.21
CA LEU A 156 11.49 -25.32 -17.43
C LEU A 156 10.27 -24.57 -16.87
N GLN A 157 9.08 -25.18 -16.93
CA GLN A 157 7.88 -24.65 -16.28
C GLN A 157 8.08 -24.51 -14.77
N ASN A 158 8.65 -25.53 -14.11
CA ASN A 158 8.92 -25.48 -12.68
C ASN A 158 9.93 -24.38 -12.32
N VAL A 159 11.02 -24.25 -13.09
CA VAL A 159 12.00 -23.17 -12.90
C VAL A 159 11.35 -21.79 -13.02
N TYR A 160 10.44 -21.64 -13.98
CA TYR A 160 9.70 -20.39 -14.16
C TYR A 160 8.72 -20.12 -13.00
N PHE A 161 8.04 -21.15 -12.50
CA PHE A 161 7.17 -21.04 -11.32
C PHE A 161 7.95 -20.71 -10.05
N ASP A 162 9.09 -21.35 -9.81
CA ASP A 162 9.94 -21.06 -8.66
C ASP A 162 10.45 -19.60 -8.68
N ALA A 163 10.82 -19.09 -9.86
CA ALA A 163 11.20 -17.68 -10.01
C ALA A 163 10.02 -16.75 -9.70
N MET A 164 8.82 -17.07 -10.21
CA MET A 164 7.62 -16.28 -9.96
C MET A 164 7.19 -16.32 -8.49
N ASP A 165 7.35 -17.46 -7.82
CA ASP A 165 7.04 -17.61 -6.40
C ASP A 165 7.98 -16.79 -5.53
N LYS A 166 9.28 -16.75 -5.86
CA LYS A 166 10.23 -15.85 -5.18
C LYS A 166 9.85 -14.38 -5.36
N PHE A 167 9.42 -13.98 -6.56
CA PHE A 167 8.94 -12.62 -6.83
C PHE A 167 7.66 -12.31 -6.03
N LEU A 168 6.67 -13.20 -6.04
CA LEU A 168 5.44 -13.06 -5.27
C LEU A 168 5.70 -12.98 -3.77
N ASP A 169 6.58 -13.83 -3.24
CA ASP A 169 6.91 -13.86 -1.82
C ASP A 169 7.65 -12.60 -1.39
N TYR A 170 8.50 -12.02 -2.24
CA TYR A 170 9.08 -10.70 -2.02
C TYR A 170 7.99 -9.64 -1.85
N HIS A 171 7.04 -9.53 -2.80
CA HIS A 171 5.95 -8.57 -2.70
C HIS A 171 5.04 -8.80 -1.49
N LYS A 172 4.74 -10.06 -1.14
CA LYS A 172 3.96 -10.40 0.06
C LYS A 172 4.67 -9.96 1.34
N ARG A 173 5.98 -10.21 1.47
CA ARG A 173 6.78 -9.77 2.64
C ARG A 173 6.74 -8.25 2.79
N GLU A 174 7.00 -7.54 1.71
CA GLU A 174 6.95 -6.08 1.67
C GLU A 174 5.58 -5.51 2.06
N MET A 175 4.49 -6.14 1.62
CA MET A 175 3.13 -5.74 2.00
C MET A 175 2.89 -5.93 3.50
N VAL A 176 3.34 -7.04 4.06
CA VAL A 176 3.22 -7.31 5.52
C VAL A 176 4.05 -6.31 6.32
N GLU A 177 5.27 -5.99 5.88
CA GLU A 177 6.14 -5.01 6.53
C GLU A 177 5.54 -3.60 6.46
N THR A 178 5.13 -3.15 5.28
CA THR A 178 4.47 -1.84 5.09
C THR A 178 3.19 -1.73 5.94
N SER A 179 2.40 -2.81 6.06
CA SER A 179 1.21 -2.83 6.92
C SER A 179 1.56 -2.69 8.40
N ARG A 180 2.60 -3.39 8.88
CA ARG A 180 3.08 -3.29 10.26
C ARG A 180 3.60 -1.88 10.57
N GLU A 181 4.35 -1.29 9.65
CA GLU A 181 4.83 0.08 9.78
C GLU A 181 3.68 1.08 9.84
N ALA A 182 2.70 0.98 8.94
CA ALA A 182 1.51 1.81 8.94
C ALA A 182 0.74 1.72 10.28
N GLN A 183 0.56 0.51 10.82
CA GLN A 183 -0.07 0.32 12.14
C GLN A 183 0.74 0.95 13.28
N SER A 184 2.06 0.79 13.26
CA SER A 184 2.96 1.40 14.26
C SER A 184 2.89 2.93 14.22
N GLN A 185 2.94 3.50 13.01
CA GLN A 185 2.80 4.94 12.78
C GLN A 185 1.45 5.47 13.26
N ALA A 186 0.35 4.75 12.99
CA ALA A 186 -0.98 5.10 13.48
C ALA A 186 -1.07 5.11 15.01
N LYS A 187 -0.51 4.09 15.70
CA LYS A 187 -0.46 4.04 17.18
C LYS A 187 0.38 5.17 17.76
N SER A 188 1.52 5.48 17.14
CA SER A 188 2.37 6.60 17.55
C SER A 188 1.66 7.94 17.37
N ALA A 189 1.00 8.15 16.23
CA ALA A 189 0.20 9.34 15.96
C ALA A 189 -0.93 9.52 16.98
N ALA A 190 -1.69 8.46 17.27
CA ALA A 190 -2.76 8.49 18.26
C ALA A 190 -2.23 8.87 19.65
N THR A 191 -1.08 8.31 20.04
CA THR A 191 -0.41 8.62 21.31
C THR A 191 0.02 10.09 21.38
N GLN A 192 0.64 10.61 20.32
CA GLN A 192 1.06 12.01 20.22
C GLN A 192 -0.14 12.96 20.31
N MET A 193 -1.23 12.67 19.59
CA MET A 193 -2.44 13.47 19.63
C MET A 193 -3.09 13.44 21.03
N ALA A 194 -3.13 12.28 21.69
CA ALA A 194 -3.63 12.17 23.06
C ALA A 194 -2.81 13.00 24.05
N LEU A 195 -1.47 12.96 23.96
CA LEU A 195 -0.59 13.78 24.80
C LEU A 195 -0.81 15.28 24.56
N LEU A 196 -0.94 15.70 23.29
CA LEU A 196 -1.26 17.09 22.96
C LEU A 196 -2.63 17.52 23.47
N ALA A 197 -3.64 16.64 23.39
CA ALA A 197 -4.98 16.91 23.92
C ALA A 197 -4.97 17.06 25.45
N VAL A 198 -4.27 16.17 26.17
CA VAL A 198 -4.09 16.27 27.62
C VAL A 198 -3.36 17.56 27.99
N ALA A 199 -2.27 17.88 27.30
CA ALA A 199 -1.54 19.13 27.53
C ALA A 199 -2.43 20.36 27.27
N ALA A 200 -3.22 20.35 26.20
CA ALA A 200 -4.15 21.43 25.89
C ALA A 200 -5.25 21.58 26.94
N ALA A 201 -5.79 20.47 27.45
CA ALA A 201 -6.77 20.47 28.53
C ALA A 201 -6.19 21.04 29.84
N LEU A 202 -4.95 20.66 30.20
CA LEU A 202 -4.27 21.19 31.38
C LEU A 202 -3.99 22.69 31.23
N ILE A 203 -3.46 23.14 30.09
CA ILE A 203 -3.21 24.56 29.83
C ILE A 203 -4.52 25.36 29.86
N GLY A 204 -5.57 24.86 29.18
CA GLY A 204 -6.88 25.48 29.17
C GLY A 204 -7.49 25.58 30.58
N GLY A 205 -7.39 24.51 31.37
CA GLY A 205 -7.85 24.48 32.76
C GLY A 205 -7.08 25.45 33.67
N LEU A 206 -5.76 25.51 33.56
CA LEU A 206 -4.92 26.46 34.30
C LEU A 206 -5.21 27.90 33.93
N LEU A 207 -5.41 28.20 32.63
CA LEU A 207 -5.81 29.51 32.15
C LEU A 207 -7.19 29.90 32.68
N ALA A 208 -8.18 29.00 32.59
CA ALA A 208 -9.52 29.23 33.11
C ALA A 208 -9.47 29.54 34.62
N TRP A 209 -8.78 28.71 35.40
CA TRP A 209 -8.62 28.93 36.85
C TRP A 209 -7.92 30.25 37.17
N ALA A 210 -6.82 30.57 36.50
CA ALA A 210 -6.06 31.80 36.71
C ALA A 210 -6.88 33.06 36.37
N ILE A 211 -7.62 33.03 35.26
CA ILE A 211 -8.49 34.12 34.82
C ILE A 211 -9.63 34.30 35.83
N THR A 212 -10.33 33.23 36.22
CA THR A 212 -11.44 33.28 37.18
C THR A 212 -10.98 33.82 38.53
N ARG A 213 -9.87 33.31 39.09
CA ARG A 213 -9.32 33.78 40.37
C ARG A 213 -9.01 35.27 40.33
N ARG A 214 -8.51 35.75 39.19
CA ARG A 214 -8.10 37.13 39.02
C ARG A 214 -9.27 38.09 38.84
N ILE A 215 -10.29 37.69 38.06
CA ILE A 215 -11.53 38.48 37.92
C ILE A 215 -12.21 38.63 39.27
N LYS A 216 -12.35 37.53 40.05
CA LYS A 216 -12.91 37.60 41.41
C LYS A 216 -12.09 38.52 42.33
N GLY A 217 -10.76 38.47 42.25
CA GLY A 217 -9.88 39.35 43.02
C GLY A 217 -9.95 40.83 42.63
N GLN A 218 -10.24 41.15 41.36
CA GLN A 218 -10.43 42.54 40.90
C GLN A 218 -11.80 43.09 41.26
N LEU A 219 -12.83 42.24 41.34
CA LEU A 219 -14.22 42.64 41.59
C LEU A 219 -14.62 42.57 43.07
N GLY A 220 -13.81 41.95 43.94
CA GLY A 220 -14.09 41.84 45.37
C GLY A 220 -15.22 40.88 45.75
N GLY A 221 -15.74 40.10 44.80
CA GLY A 221 -16.90 39.22 44.96
C GLY A 221 -17.31 38.58 43.64
N GLU A 222 -18.53 38.04 43.56
CA GLU A 222 -19.09 37.60 42.28
C GLU A 222 -19.37 38.81 41.37
N PRO A 223 -19.12 38.72 40.04
CA PRO A 223 -19.29 39.85 39.15
C PRO A 223 -20.70 40.46 39.17
N ALA A 224 -21.73 39.62 39.34
CA ALA A 224 -23.12 40.07 39.45
C ALA A 224 -23.36 40.91 40.71
N GLU A 225 -22.73 40.55 41.82
CA GLU A 225 -22.86 41.25 43.09
C GLU A 225 -22.09 42.57 43.10
N ALA A 226 -20.87 42.58 42.54
CA ALA A 226 -20.10 43.80 42.33
C ALA A 226 -20.80 44.78 41.38
N ALA A 227 -21.45 44.29 40.33
CA ALA A 227 -22.22 45.11 39.40
C ALA A 227 -23.46 45.73 40.06
N ARG A 228 -24.14 44.99 40.96
CA ARG A 228 -25.30 45.51 41.71
C ARG A 228 -24.92 46.68 42.61
N ILE A 229 -23.83 46.55 43.38
CA ILE A 229 -23.37 47.60 44.31
C ILE A 229 -22.90 48.85 43.56
N ALA A 230 -22.31 48.71 42.37
CA ALA A 230 -21.85 49.86 41.58
C ALA A 230 -22.98 50.63 40.87
N GLN A 231 -24.20 50.07 40.82
CA GLN A 231 -25.39 50.71 40.24
C GLN A 231 -26.25 51.44 41.28
N GLU A 232 -25.99 51.24 42.59
CA GLU A 232 -26.54 52.02 43.70
C GLU A 232 -25.71 53.30 43.95
#